data_AF-A0A961B7G6-F1
#
_entry.id   AF-A0A961B7G6-F1
#
_cell.length_a   1.000
_cell.length_b   1.000
_cell.length_c   1.000
_cell.angle_alpha   90.00
_cell.angle_beta   90.00
_cell.angle_gamma   90.00
#
_symmetry.space_group_name_H-M   'P 1'
#
loop_
_entity.id
_entity.type
_entity.pdbx_description
1 polymer ?
#
loop_
_entity_poly.entity_id
_entity_poly.type
_entity_poly.pdbx_seq_one_letter_code
_entity_poly.pdbx_strand_id
1 'polypeptide(L)'
;MLLQNQAGAQSFVSETAGYNVTTCVAGSDTIVSAPFRRQVVFRGTLASDPVGADSSATLTLEDSPAFSGKDFVTEAHYLGFTGTSAGAGWQFRVISQGALTLGIDLTSGDLAGVAAGDSFEVIPYWTLDSLFPAGSETVHESPGLLVSERGTEILFFDRDSASIHLAPNRKFFRTAGGWKEAVRGFPDAGGEVVPAGASFVIRHPAGVADTRFVSRQWVDPGAKAYSLKTSVEGPRDNHLGSVRPIPVKLQDLDLEPPAFVESASTDPADRGDELHVFDNTIAAVNRKDSAIYFRVSGHWVESDEAQSFPNADDAEIDAGAGLMIRKAAKAGGGATVWVNTPRY
;
A
#
# COMPACT_ATOMS: atom_id res chain seq x y z
N MET A 1 57.98 -7.49 -8.33
CA MET A 1 57.15 -6.37 -8.81
C MET A 1 55.73 -6.69 -8.36
N LEU A 2 55.31 -6.08 -7.25
CA LEU A 2 54.04 -6.40 -6.57
C LEU A 2 52.84 -5.83 -7.36
N LEU A 3 51.77 -6.63 -7.43
CA LEU A 3 50.44 -6.24 -7.87
C LEU A 3 49.84 -5.18 -6.93
N GLN A 4 49.10 -4.22 -7.50
CA GLN A 4 48.01 -3.54 -6.80
C GLN A 4 46.74 -3.65 -7.64
N ASN A 5 45.87 -4.57 -7.24
CA ASN A 5 44.44 -4.56 -7.54
C ASN A 5 43.81 -3.42 -6.72
N GLN A 6 43.28 -2.40 -7.38
CA GLN A 6 42.30 -1.52 -6.75
C GLN A 6 40.91 -2.14 -6.93
N ALA A 7 40.41 -2.77 -5.86
CA ALA A 7 39.00 -3.10 -5.76
C ALA A 7 38.22 -1.80 -5.51
N GLY A 8 37.27 -1.48 -6.39
CA GLY A 8 36.33 -0.40 -6.18
C GLY A 8 35.50 -0.67 -4.93
N ALA A 9 35.49 0.28 -4.00
CA ALA A 9 34.62 0.23 -2.84
C ALA A 9 33.16 0.33 -3.32
N GLN A 10 32.37 -0.72 -3.10
CA GLN A 10 30.91 -0.61 -3.14
C GLN A 10 30.50 0.33 -2.02
N SER A 11 29.90 1.48 -2.36
CA SER A 11 29.25 2.33 -1.37
C SER A 11 28.03 1.58 -0.84
N PHE A 12 28.11 1.08 0.39
CA PHE A 12 26.91 0.67 1.11
C PHE A 12 26.14 1.94 1.46
N VAL A 13 25.05 2.22 0.75
CA VAL A 13 24.01 3.08 1.32
C VAL A 13 23.43 2.26 2.46
N SER A 14 23.62 2.71 3.70
CA SER A 14 22.92 2.12 4.84
C SER A 14 21.43 2.28 4.57
N GLU A 15 20.72 1.17 4.40
CA GLU A 15 19.26 1.21 4.36
C GLU A 15 18.80 1.80 5.72
N THR A 16 17.78 2.66 5.72
CA THR A 16 17.26 3.29 6.94
C THR A 16 16.15 2.42 7.51
N ALA A 17 16.28 1.93 8.74
CA ALA A 17 15.19 1.22 9.41
C ALA A 17 14.25 2.21 10.12
N GLY A 18 12.96 1.98 10.04
CA GLY A 18 11.93 2.73 10.73
C GLY A 18 11.00 1.84 11.55
N TYR A 19 10.18 2.49 12.38
CA TYR A 19 9.35 1.83 13.39
C TYR A 19 8.12 2.67 13.71
N ASN A 20 6.93 2.08 13.59
CA ASN A 20 5.65 2.69 13.94
C ASN A 20 4.82 1.75 14.82
N VAL A 21 4.04 2.34 15.73
CA VAL A 21 3.11 1.61 16.60
C VAL A 21 1.73 2.24 16.52
N THR A 22 0.73 1.40 16.27
CA THR A 22 -0.67 1.77 16.38
C THR A 22 -1.33 0.87 17.42
N THR A 23 -2.03 1.45 18.38
CA THR A 23 -2.85 0.68 19.33
C THR A 23 -4.08 0.13 18.60
N CYS A 24 -4.31 -1.17 18.73
CA CYS A 24 -5.52 -1.81 18.24
C CYS A 24 -6.46 -2.06 19.41
N VAL A 25 -7.50 -1.23 19.52
CA VAL A 25 -8.44 -1.25 20.64
C VAL A 25 -9.35 -2.49 20.57
N ALA A 26 -9.66 -3.09 21.71
CA ALA A 26 -10.58 -4.21 21.81
C ALA A 26 -12.00 -3.84 21.34
N GLY A 27 -12.72 -4.80 20.75
CA GLY A 27 -14.07 -4.55 20.23
C GLY A 27 -14.11 -3.50 19.12
N SER A 28 -13.01 -3.31 18.38
CA SER A 28 -12.87 -2.24 17.40
C SER A 28 -12.24 -2.73 16.09
N ASP A 29 -12.51 -1.97 15.04
CA ASP A 29 -11.72 -1.90 13.83
C ASP A 29 -10.60 -0.88 14.01
N THR A 30 -9.39 -1.29 13.64
CA THR A 30 -8.20 -0.44 13.52
C THR A 30 -7.78 -0.44 12.06
N ILE A 31 -7.85 0.71 11.40
CA ILE A 31 -7.59 0.85 9.96
C ILE A 31 -6.16 1.37 9.78
N VAL A 32 -5.30 0.53 9.22
CA VAL A 32 -3.85 0.76 9.14
C VAL A 32 -3.31 0.33 7.79
N SER A 33 -2.03 0.59 7.55
CA SER A 33 -1.26 0.12 6.41
C SER A 33 0.15 -0.31 6.83
N ALA A 34 0.88 -0.94 5.91
CA ALA A 34 2.28 -1.33 6.14
C ALA A 34 3.22 -0.34 5.39
N PRO A 35 3.72 0.72 6.05
CA PRO A 35 4.50 1.76 5.38
C PRO A 35 5.94 1.35 5.02
N PHE A 36 6.49 0.33 5.71
CA PHE A 36 7.86 -0.13 5.47
C PHE A 36 7.91 -1.23 4.41
N ARG A 37 9.05 -1.39 3.75
CA ARG A 37 9.31 -2.46 2.77
C ARG A 37 10.16 -3.57 3.36
N ARG A 38 10.00 -4.80 2.85
CA ARG A 38 10.92 -5.89 3.16
C ARG A 38 12.29 -5.64 2.52
N GLN A 39 13.29 -6.40 2.95
CA GLN A 39 14.65 -6.28 2.43
C GLN A 39 14.71 -6.59 0.93
N VAL A 40 15.48 -5.79 0.20
CA VAL A 40 15.76 -6.01 -1.22
C VAL A 40 16.53 -7.33 -1.39
N VAL A 41 16.01 -8.23 -2.22
CA VAL A 41 16.63 -9.55 -2.47
C VAL A 41 17.41 -9.58 -3.77
N PHE A 42 17.19 -8.61 -4.66
CA PHE A 42 17.92 -8.49 -5.92
C PHE A 42 17.92 -7.05 -6.43
N ARG A 43 19.02 -6.66 -7.07
CA ARG A 43 19.21 -5.40 -7.79
C ARG A 43 19.70 -5.73 -9.18
N GLY A 44 19.16 -5.07 -10.20
CA GLY A 44 19.55 -5.30 -11.58
C GLY A 44 19.33 -4.08 -12.46
N THR A 45 19.75 -4.22 -13.70
CA THR A 45 19.63 -3.20 -14.75
C THR A 45 19.00 -3.85 -15.99
N LEU A 46 18.23 -3.08 -16.76
CA LEU A 46 17.63 -3.55 -18.01
C LEU A 46 18.67 -3.57 -19.16
N ALA A 47 18.80 -4.70 -19.86
CA ALA A 47 19.67 -4.81 -21.03
C ALA A 47 19.03 -4.27 -22.31
N SER A 48 17.71 -4.20 -22.34
CA SER A 48 16.92 -3.71 -23.48
C SER A 48 15.63 -3.08 -22.98
N ASP A 49 14.98 -2.32 -23.84
CA ASP A 49 13.67 -1.77 -23.56
C ASP A 49 12.67 -2.90 -23.19
N PRO A 50 11.78 -2.66 -22.20
CA PRO A 50 10.75 -3.62 -21.85
C PRO A 50 9.88 -4.00 -23.04
N VAL A 51 9.57 -5.29 -23.19
CA VAL A 51 8.64 -5.77 -24.21
C VAL A 51 7.28 -6.00 -23.56
N GLY A 52 6.35 -5.08 -23.79
CA GLY A 52 4.99 -5.13 -23.27
C GLY A 52 4.03 -5.98 -24.13
N ALA A 53 3.09 -6.65 -23.48
CA ALA A 53 1.89 -7.23 -24.07
C ALA A 53 0.70 -6.97 -23.13
N ASP A 54 -0.24 -6.13 -23.57
CA ASP A 54 -1.46 -5.71 -22.87
C ASP A 54 -1.26 -5.40 -21.37
N SER A 55 -1.46 -6.39 -20.49
CA SER A 55 -1.38 -6.27 -19.03
C SER A 55 -0.09 -6.81 -18.40
N SER A 56 0.93 -7.10 -19.21
CA SER A 56 2.20 -7.65 -18.72
C SER A 56 3.39 -7.16 -19.53
N ALA A 57 4.58 -7.21 -18.97
CA ALA A 57 5.81 -6.92 -19.70
C ALA A 57 6.90 -7.93 -19.36
N THR A 58 7.77 -8.19 -20.33
CA THR A 58 9.01 -8.93 -20.12
C THR A 58 10.18 -7.97 -20.06
N LEU A 59 10.94 -8.07 -18.98
CA LEU A 59 12.18 -7.34 -18.75
C LEU A 59 13.36 -8.27 -19.06
N THR A 60 14.26 -7.83 -19.94
CA THR A 60 15.55 -8.50 -20.18
C THR A 60 16.63 -7.81 -19.37
N LEU A 61 17.45 -8.60 -18.69
CA LEU A 61 18.38 -8.11 -17.68
C LEU A 61 19.82 -8.06 -18.20
N GLU A 62 20.55 -7.02 -17.81
CA GLU A 62 22.01 -6.98 -17.95
C GLU A 62 22.64 -8.04 -17.06
N ASP A 63 23.83 -8.50 -17.47
CA ASP A 63 24.71 -9.43 -16.75
C ASP A 63 24.02 -10.64 -16.15
N SER A 64 24.18 -11.82 -16.78
CA SER A 64 23.58 -13.11 -16.38
C SER A 64 23.22 -13.19 -14.89
N PRO A 65 21.98 -12.80 -14.51
CA PRO A 65 21.67 -12.60 -13.12
C PRO A 65 21.68 -13.97 -12.48
N ALA A 66 22.54 -14.14 -11.48
CA ALA A 66 22.67 -15.40 -10.77
C ALA A 66 21.42 -15.63 -9.90
N PHE A 67 20.27 -15.93 -10.53
CA PHE A 67 19.01 -16.28 -9.89
C PHE A 67 19.04 -17.65 -9.20
N SER A 68 20.19 -18.33 -9.17
CA SER A 68 20.32 -19.64 -8.53
C SER A 68 19.80 -19.57 -7.08
N GLY A 69 18.79 -20.39 -6.78
CA GLY A 69 18.15 -20.45 -5.47
C GLY A 69 17.14 -19.33 -5.18
N LYS A 70 16.81 -18.47 -6.14
CA LYS A 70 15.77 -17.43 -5.99
C LYS A 70 14.51 -17.83 -6.75
N ASP A 71 13.37 -17.76 -6.07
CA ASP A 71 12.05 -17.93 -6.66
C ASP A 71 11.22 -16.68 -6.39
N PHE A 72 11.12 -15.82 -7.40
CA PHE A 72 10.37 -14.56 -7.29
C PHE A 72 8.88 -14.70 -7.60
N VAL A 73 8.43 -15.90 -7.99
CA VAL A 73 7.07 -16.14 -8.47
C VAL A 73 6.24 -16.84 -7.40
N THR A 74 6.75 -17.93 -6.81
CA THR A 74 6.01 -18.67 -5.78
C THR A 74 6.00 -17.94 -4.45
N GLU A 75 7.14 -17.38 -4.04
CA GLU A 75 7.18 -16.32 -3.05
C GLU A 75 6.85 -15.02 -3.76
N ALA A 76 5.74 -14.37 -3.39
CA ALA A 76 5.31 -13.17 -4.10
C ALA A 76 6.32 -12.03 -3.91
N HIS A 77 6.90 -11.57 -5.02
CA HIS A 77 7.78 -10.40 -5.07
C HIS A 77 7.22 -9.31 -5.98
N TYR A 78 7.63 -8.07 -5.73
CA TYR A 78 7.45 -6.96 -6.66
C TYR A 78 8.79 -6.38 -7.10
N LEU A 79 8.76 -5.81 -8.28
CA LEU A 79 9.81 -5.00 -8.85
C LEU A 79 9.44 -3.52 -8.72
N GLY A 80 10.40 -2.71 -8.28
CA GLY A 80 10.31 -1.24 -8.32
C GLY A 80 11.54 -0.66 -9.00
N PHE A 81 11.34 0.25 -9.95
CA PHE A 81 12.44 1.00 -10.54
C PHE A 81 13.01 2.00 -9.52
N THR A 82 14.33 2.19 -9.59
CA THR A 82 15.07 3.03 -8.65
C THR A 82 15.64 4.27 -9.33
N GLY A 83 15.99 5.27 -8.52
CA GLY A 83 16.59 6.51 -9.00
C GLY A 83 15.59 7.38 -9.75
N THR A 84 16.04 7.98 -10.86
CA THR A 84 15.24 8.88 -11.71
C THR A 84 14.62 8.17 -12.92
N SER A 85 14.66 6.83 -12.94
CA SER A 85 14.05 6.02 -14.00
C SER A 85 12.56 6.33 -14.13
N ALA A 86 12.01 6.34 -15.36
CA ALA A 86 10.63 6.78 -15.59
C ALA A 86 9.55 5.89 -14.93
N GLY A 87 9.89 4.64 -14.58
CA GLY A 87 9.04 3.73 -13.82
C GLY A 87 9.13 3.88 -12.29
N ALA A 88 9.89 4.87 -11.79
CA ALA A 88 10.11 5.04 -10.36
C ALA A 88 8.80 5.25 -9.59
N GLY A 89 8.68 4.57 -8.46
CA GLY A 89 7.53 4.62 -7.56
C GLY A 89 6.42 3.63 -7.85
N TRP A 90 6.34 3.07 -9.06
CA TRP A 90 5.46 1.94 -9.33
C TRP A 90 6.00 0.65 -8.69
N GLN A 91 5.07 -0.27 -8.41
CA GLN A 91 5.35 -1.61 -7.91
C GLN A 91 4.66 -2.61 -8.82
N PHE A 92 5.46 -3.41 -9.52
CA PHE A 92 4.98 -4.40 -10.47
C PHE A 92 5.18 -5.80 -9.91
N ARG A 93 4.13 -6.60 -9.81
CA ARG A 93 4.25 -7.98 -9.34
C ARG A 93 5.09 -8.78 -10.32
N VAL A 94 6.05 -9.56 -9.82
CA VAL A 94 6.78 -10.54 -10.64
C VAL A 94 5.88 -11.74 -10.85
N ILE A 95 5.63 -12.08 -12.12
CA ILE A 95 4.71 -13.15 -12.54
C ILE A 95 5.40 -14.28 -13.30
N SER A 96 6.61 -14.05 -13.80
CA SER A 96 7.43 -15.11 -14.38
C SER A 96 8.93 -14.80 -14.23
N GLN A 97 9.75 -15.85 -14.24
CA GLN A 97 11.19 -15.75 -14.11
C GLN A 97 11.86 -16.70 -15.10
N GLY A 98 12.69 -16.15 -15.98
CA GLY A 98 13.59 -16.91 -16.85
C GLY A 98 15.04 -16.79 -16.37
N ALA A 99 15.99 -17.29 -17.17
CA ALA A 99 17.41 -17.21 -16.81
C ALA A 99 17.97 -15.77 -16.85
N LEU A 100 17.47 -14.94 -17.78
CA LEU A 100 17.88 -13.55 -17.98
C LEU A 100 16.68 -12.59 -18.00
N THR A 101 15.49 -13.07 -17.64
CA THR A 101 14.24 -12.33 -17.83
C THR A 101 13.36 -12.38 -16.60
N LEU A 102 12.60 -11.31 -16.39
CA LEU A 102 11.48 -11.27 -15.44
C LEU A 102 10.23 -10.83 -16.19
N GLY A 103 9.13 -11.54 -15.99
CA GLY A 103 7.80 -11.08 -16.38
C GLY A 103 7.17 -10.32 -15.23
N ILE A 104 6.58 -9.17 -15.53
CA ILE A 104 5.88 -8.33 -14.56
C ILE A 104 4.43 -8.05 -14.98
N ASP A 105 3.57 -7.88 -13.99
CA ASP A 105 2.16 -7.48 -14.14
C ASP A 105 2.05 -5.94 -14.22
N LEU A 106 1.39 -5.43 -15.26
CA LEU A 106 1.16 -4.01 -15.52
C LEU A 106 -0.24 -3.53 -15.10
N THR A 107 -1.02 -4.33 -14.38
CA THR A 107 -2.34 -3.89 -13.88
C THR A 107 -2.25 -2.74 -12.88
N SER A 108 -1.10 -2.58 -12.20
CA SER A 108 -0.87 -1.56 -11.19
C SER A 108 -0.31 -0.25 -11.75
N GLY A 109 0.29 -0.23 -12.93
CA GLY A 109 0.98 0.94 -13.49
C GLY A 109 1.48 0.71 -14.92
N ASP A 110 2.16 1.69 -15.49
CA ASP A 110 2.72 1.61 -16.84
C ASP A 110 4.26 1.72 -16.85
N LEU A 111 4.86 1.38 -17.98
CA LEU A 111 6.30 1.46 -18.21
C LEU A 111 6.67 2.64 -19.11
N ALA A 112 5.85 3.69 -19.15
CA ALA A 112 6.12 4.83 -20.03
C ALA A 112 7.48 5.45 -19.70
N GLY A 113 8.37 5.48 -20.69
CA GLY A 113 9.72 6.03 -20.55
C GLY A 113 10.75 5.11 -19.88
N VAL A 114 10.37 3.90 -19.48
CA VAL A 114 11.34 2.90 -19.00
C VAL A 114 12.13 2.36 -20.19
N ALA A 115 13.46 2.29 -20.08
CA ALA A 115 14.35 1.92 -21.17
C ALA A 115 15.54 1.06 -20.72
N ALA A 116 16.31 0.58 -21.69
CA ALA A 116 17.61 -0.05 -21.43
C ALA A 116 18.51 0.85 -20.55
N GLY A 117 19.21 0.26 -19.59
CA GLY A 117 20.05 0.95 -18.62
C GLY A 117 19.34 1.38 -17.32
N ASP A 118 18.01 1.29 -17.25
CA ASP A 118 17.27 1.60 -16.02
C ASP A 118 17.52 0.55 -14.94
N SER A 119 17.79 1.02 -13.71
CA SER A 119 18.02 0.16 -12.54
C SER A 119 16.74 -0.10 -11.74
N PHE A 120 16.63 -1.31 -11.20
CA PHE A 120 15.49 -1.73 -10.40
C PHE A 120 15.88 -2.60 -9.20
N GLU A 121 14.96 -2.73 -8.26
CA GLU A 121 15.01 -3.60 -7.09
C GLU A 121 13.89 -4.64 -7.15
N VAL A 122 14.16 -5.86 -6.69
CA VAL A 122 13.15 -6.89 -6.43
C VAL A 122 13.04 -7.08 -4.93
N ILE A 123 11.82 -6.95 -4.41
CA ILE A 123 11.50 -6.92 -2.99
C ILE A 123 10.35 -7.88 -2.72
N PRO A 124 10.41 -8.72 -1.66
CA PRO A 124 9.29 -9.57 -1.29
C PRO A 124 8.09 -8.72 -0.84
N TYR A 125 6.87 -9.14 -1.19
CA TYR A 125 5.67 -8.57 -0.60
C TYR A 125 5.59 -8.89 0.90
N TRP A 126 4.88 -8.04 1.64
CA TRP A 126 4.31 -8.45 2.92
C TRP A 126 3.23 -9.51 2.68
N THR A 127 3.25 -10.53 3.51
CA THR A 127 2.23 -11.57 3.59
C THR A 127 1.65 -11.60 5.00
N LEU A 128 0.54 -12.31 5.21
CA LEU A 128 0.01 -12.49 6.56
C LEU A 128 1.04 -13.13 7.51
N ASP A 129 1.81 -14.13 7.06
CA ASP A 129 2.88 -14.75 7.86
C ASP A 129 4.04 -13.79 8.18
N SER A 130 4.44 -12.96 7.23
CA SER A 130 5.61 -12.08 7.42
C SER A 130 5.28 -10.79 8.16
N LEU A 131 4.07 -10.24 7.97
CA LEU A 131 3.62 -9.04 8.67
C LEU A 131 3.08 -9.36 10.07
N PHE A 132 2.46 -10.52 10.24
CA PHE A 132 1.88 -10.99 11.50
C PHE A 132 2.38 -12.39 11.86
N PRO A 133 3.69 -12.54 12.16
CA PRO A 133 4.27 -13.83 12.48
C PRO A 133 3.63 -14.45 13.73
N ALA A 134 3.74 -15.77 13.88
CA ALA A 134 3.31 -16.47 15.08
C ALA A 134 3.91 -15.81 16.33
N GLY A 135 3.09 -15.57 17.36
CA GLY A 135 3.49 -14.82 18.55
C GLY A 135 3.54 -13.30 18.38
N SER A 136 3.14 -12.74 17.23
CA SER A 136 2.95 -11.29 17.06
C SER A 136 2.03 -10.73 18.14
N GLU A 137 2.46 -9.61 18.75
CA GLU A 137 1.69 -8.87 19.76
C GLU A 137 0.40 -8.28 19.21
N THR A 138 0.21 -8.23 17.89
CA THR A 138 -0.96 -7.62 17.24
C THR A 138 -2.19 -8.52 17.25
N VAL A 139 -2.01 -9.84 17.24
CA VAL A 139 -3.04 -10.82 16.89
C VAL A 139 -3.41 -11.68 18.09
N HIS A 140 -4.68 -11.64 18.48
CA HIS A 140 -5.29 -12.66 19.32
C HIS A 140 -5.51 -13.92 18.49
N GLU A 141 -4.87 -15.02 18.87
CA GLU A 141 -5.04 -16.29 18.19
C GLU A 141 -6.46 -16.82 18.40
N SER A 142 -7.05 -17.35 17.33
CA SER A 142 -8.38 -17.93 17.35
C SER A 142 -8.31 -19.38 17.87
N PRO A 143 -9.03 -19.71 18.96
CA PRO A 143 -9.08 -21.09 19.47
C PRO A 143 -9.73 -22.08 18.50
N GLY A 144 -10.50 -21.61 17.52
CA GLY A 144 -11.20 -22.46 16.56
C GLY A 144 -11.53 -21.76 15.24
N LEU A 145 -12.36 -22.42 14.44
CA LEU A 145 -12.71 -22.00 13.07
C LEU A 145 -14.06 -21.26 13.00
N LEU A 146 -14.90 -21.42 14.02
CA LEU A 146 -16.22 -20.80 14.07
C LEU A 146 -16.09 -19.30 14.29
N VAL A 147 -17.05 -18.52 13.78
CA VAL A 147 -17.03 -17.05 13.89
C VAL A 147 -16.95 -16.58 15.34
N SER A 148 -17.61 -17.28 16.28
CA SER A 148 -17.58 -16.98 17.72
C SER A 148 -16.26 -17.32 18.40
N GLU A 149 -15.40 -18.09 17.74
CA GLU A 149 -14.10 -18.54 18.23
C GLU A 149 -12.95 -17.74 17.61
N ARG A 150 -13.25 -16.73 16.78
CA ARG A 150 -12.22 -15.90 16.16
C ARG A 150 -11.73 -14.86 17.15
N GLY A 151 -10.42 -14.83 17.32
CA GLY A 151 -9.72 -13.71 17.95
C GLY A 151 -9.65 -12.57 16.95
N THR A 152 -8.45 -12.15 16.57
CA THR A 152 -8.28 -11.07 15.58
C THR A 152 -8.65 -11.52 14.18
N GLU A 153 -9.40 -10.68 13.47
CA GLU A 153 -9.62 -10.81 12.03
C GLU A 153 -8.84 -9.72 11.27
N ILE A 154 -8.17 -10.09 10.18
CA ILE A 154 -7.57 -9.15 9.22
C ILE A 154 -8.51 -9.05 8.02
N LEU A 155 -8.91 -7.83 7.65
CA LEU A 155 -9.88 -7.61 6.57
C LEU A 155 -9.27 -6.77 5.46
N PHE A 156 -9.41 -7.21 4.21
CA PHE A 156 -9.01 -6.45 3.04
C PHE A 156 -10.23 -5.86 2.34
N PHE A 157 -10.14 -4.58 2.00
CA PHE A 157 -11.15 -3.87 1.22
C PHE A 157 -11.24 -4.40 -0.21
N ASP A 158 -12.45 -4.33 -0.79
CA ASP A 158 -12.62 -4.54 -2.21
C ASP A 158 -11.93 -3.41 -3.00
N ARG A 159 -11.12 -3.77 -4.00
CA ARG A 159 -10.35 -2.83 -4.83
C ARG A 159 -10.84 -2.75 -6.27
N ASP A 160 -11.78 -3.61 -6.65
CA ASP A 160 -12.19 -3.79 -8.04
C ASP A 160 -13.60 -3.29 -8.30
N SER A 161 -14.47 -3.35 -7.30
CA SER A 161 -15.81 -2.75 -7.38
C SER A 161 -15.75 -1.23 -7.58
N ALA A 162 -16.65 -0.73 -8.43
CA ALA A 162 -16.82 0.68 -8.74
C ALA A 162 -17.98 1.27 -7.94
N SER A 163 -17.82 1.38 -6.62
CA SER A 163 -18.85 1.91 -5.71
C SER A 163 -18.21 2.69 -4.56
N ILE A 164 -19.05 3.39 -3.80
CA ILE A 164 -18.74 3.92 -2.47
C ILE A 164 -19.12 2.92 -1.37
N HIS A 165 -18.61 3.15 -0.15
CA HIS A 165 -18.85 2.34 1.05
C HIS A 165 -18.50 0.87 0.86
N LEU A 166 -17.36 0.62 0.22
CA LEU A 166 -16.88 -0.73 -0.05
C LEU A 166 -16.54 -1.42 1.28
N ALA A 167 -17.35 -2.42 1.63
CA ALA A 167 -17.04 -3.29 2.75
C ALA A 167 -15.82 -4.17 2.42
N PRO A 168 -15.04 -4.59 3.43
CA PRO A 168 -14.04 -5.64 3.23
C PRO A 168 -14.67 -6.90 2.65
N ASN A 169 -14.10 -7.41 1.55
CA ASN A 169 -14.60 -8.60 0.85
C ASN A 169 -13.77 -9.86 1.14
N ARG A 170 -12.60 -9.69 1.76
CA ARG A 170 -11.75 -10.80 2.21
C ARG A 170 -11.41 -10.64 3.67
N LYS A 171 -11.37 -11.77 4.36
CA LYS A 171 -11.28 -11.83 5.82
C LYS A 171 -10.42 -13.03 6.20
N PHE A 172 -9.47 -12.81 7.10
CA PHE A 172 -8.52 -13.80 7.54
C PHE A 172 -8.46 -13.84 9.06
N PHE A 173 -8.15 -14.99 9.61
CA PHE A 173 -7.94 -15.18 11.04
C PHE A 173 -6.86 -16.24 11.25
N ARG A 174 -6.16 -16.20 12.39
CA ARG A 174 -5.08 -17.13 12.69
C ARG A 174 -5.49 -18.12 13.76
N THR A 175 -5.21 -19.40 13.54
CA THR A 175 -5.28 -20.46 14.56
C THR A 175 -3.88 -20.97 14.86
N ALA A 176 -3.74 -21.90 15.81
CA ALA A 176 -2.49 -22.62 16.05
C ALA A 176 -1.93 -23.32 14.79
N GLY A 177 -2.79 -23.62 13.81
CA GLY A 177 -2.42 -24.22 12.52
C GLY A 177 -2.13 -23.20 11.40
N GLY A 178 -1.91 -21.92 11.74
CA GLY A 178 -1.59 -20.85 10.79
C GLY A 178 -2.77 -19.99 10.37
N TRP A 179 -2.53 -19.10 9.41
CA TRP A 179 -3.56 -18.21 8.85
C TRP A 179 -4.57 -18.98 8.02
N LYS A 180 -5.84 -18.59 8.14
CA LYS A 180 -6.97 -19.13 7.38
C LYS A 180 -7.77 -18.00 6.77
N GLU A 181 -8.24 -18.21 5.54
CA GLU A 181 -9.25 -17.33 4.96
C GLU A 181 -10.65 -17.77 5.42
N ALA A 182 -11.49 -16.80 5.77
CA ALA A 182 -12.85 -17.00 6.28
C ALA A 182 -13.87 -17.32 5.18
N VAL A 183 -13.51 -18.27 4.32
CA VAL A 183 -14.35 -18.83 3.26
C VAL A 183 -14.60 -20.32 3.52
N ARG A 184 -15.47 -20.94 2.72
CA ARG A 184 -15.78 -22.36 2.84
C ARG A 184 -14.50 -23.20 2.77
N GLY A 185 -14.29 -24.04 3.78
CA GLY A 185 -13.14 -24.96 3.85
C GLY A 185 -11.91 -24.38 4.55
N PHE A 186 -11.92 -23.10 4.91
CA PHE A 186 -10.84 -22.44 5.67
C PHE A 186 -9.43 -22.74 5.10
N PRO A 187 -9.18 -22.44 3.82
CA PRO A 187 -7.90 -22.72 3.20
C PRO A 187 -6.78 -21.97 3.92
N ASP A 188 -5.56 -22.50 3.79
CA ASP A 188 -4.37 -21.80 4.29
C ASP A 188 -4.18 -20.46 3.58
N ALA A 189 -3.83 -19.43 4.36
CA ALA A 189 -3.68 -18.07 3.88
C ALA A 189 -2.38 -17.40 4.36
N GLY A 190 -1.40 -18.17 4.87
CA GLY A 190 -0.17 -17.58 5.41
C GLY A 190 0.63 -16.78 4.37
N GLY A 191 0.66 -17.30 3.14
CA GLY A 191 1.27 -16.66 1.97
C GLY A 191 0.41 -15.57 1.31
N GLU A 192 -0.76 -15.24 1.85
CA GLU A 192 -1.62 -14.21 1.27
C GLU A 192 -0.92 -12.84 1.34
N VAL A 193 -0.85 -12.16 0.19
CA VAL A 193 -0.17 -10.87 0.06
C VAL A 193 -1.02 -9.77 0.68
N VAL A 194 -0.41 -9.00 1.57
CA VAL A 194 -0.95 -7.72 2.02
C VAL A 194 -0.71 -6.70 0.90
N PRO A 195 -1.77 -6.16 0.26
CA PRO A 195 -1.57 -5.30 -0.90
C PRO A 195 -0.75 -4.06 -0.54
N ALA A 196 0.34 -3.83 -1.27
CA ALA A 196 1.26 -2.74 -0.98
C ALA A 196 0.58 -1.37 -1.14
N GLY A 197 0.76 -0.51 -0.14
CA GLY A 197 0.14 0.82 -0.07
C GLY A 197 -1.39 0.84 0.00
N ALA A 198 -2.04 -0.31 0.21
CA ALA A 198 -3.44 -0.35 0.59
C ALA A 198 -3.59 -0.26 2.11
N SER A 199 -4.73 0.26 2.56
CA SER A 199 -5.16 0.06 3.94
C SER A 199 -5.80 -1.32 4.11
N PHE A 200 -5.74 -1.83 5.33
CA PHE A 200 -6.48 -3.01 5.77
C PHE A 200 -7.00 -2.78 7.20
N VAL A 201 -7.92 -3.64 7.63
CA VAL A 201 -8.52 -3.57 8.97
C VAL A 201 -7.95 -4.67 9.84
N ILE A 202 -7.52 -4.30 11.06
CA ILE A 202 -7.31 -5.22 12.16
C ILE A 202 -8.55 -5.12 13.07
N ARG A 203 -9.36 -6.17 13.09
CA ARG A 203 -10.59 -6.25 13.87
C ARG A 203 -10.41 -7.13 15.08
N HIS A 204 -10.73 -6.60 16.26
CA HIS A 204 -10.78 -7.37 17.50
C HIS A 204 -12.23 -7.57 17.96
N PRO A 205 -12.58 -8.76 18.48
CA PRO A 205 -13.87 -8.97 19.14
C PRO A 205 -13.94 -8.17 20.44
N ALA A 206 -15.15 -7.97 20.95
CA ALA A 206 -15.32 -7.35 22.27
C ALA A 206 -14.82 -8.28 23.39
N GLY A 207 -14.32 -7.71 24.49
CA GLY A 207 -13.93 -8.47 25.68
C GLY A 207 -12.52 -9.08 25.65
N VAL A 208 -11.74 -8.84 24.59
CA VAL A 208 -10.29 -9.13 24.58
C VAL A 208 -9.49 -7.92 25.08
N ALA A 209 -8.18 -8.08 25.26
CA ALA A 209 -7.28 -6.97 25.58
C ALA A 209 -6.91 -6.18 24.31
N ASP A 210 -6.55 -4.90 24.48
CA ASP A 210 -5.94 -4.12 23.42
C ASP A 210 -4.62 -4.75 22.96
N THR A 211 -4.28 -4.57 21.69
CA THR A 211 -2.99 -5.01 21.13
C THR A 211 -2.24 -3.86 20.50
N ARG A 212 -1.03 -4.14 20.00
CA ARG A 212 -0.22 -3.17 19.26
C ARG A 212 0.10 -3.70 17.88
N PHE A 213 -0.28 -2.96 16.85
CA PHE A 213 0.25 -3.16 15.53
C PHE A 213 1.62 -2.47 15.44
N VAL A 214 2.66 -3.30 15.30
CA VAL A 214 4.04 -2.83 15.21
C VAL A 214 4.53 -3.04 13.79
N SER A 215 4.64 -1.95 13.03
CA SER A 215 5.25 -1.98 11.71
C SER A 215 6.71 -1.56 11.84
N ARG A 216 7.65 -2.40 11.43
CA ARG A 216 9.09 -2.10 11.50
C ARG A 216 9.83 -2.76 10.36
N GLN A 217 10.52 -1.96 9.56
CA GLN A 217 11.47 -2.44 8.57
C GLN A 217 12.17 -1.26 7.87
N TRP A 218 12.75 -1.49 6.70
CA TRP A 218 13.36 -0.51 5.84
C TRP A 218 12.34 0.52 5.36
N VAL A 219 12.71 1.77 5.54
CA VAL A 219 12.07 2.94 4.96
C VAL A 219 12.35 2.92 3.46
N ASP A 220 11.33 3.18 2.65
CA ASP A 220 11.52 3.36 1.21
C ASP A 220 11.92 4.82 0.92
N PRO A 221 13.14 5.07 0.39
CA PRO A 221 13.60 6.41 0.08
C PRO A 221 13.02 6.96 -1.24
N GLY A 222 12.30 6.15 -2.00
CA GLY A 222 11.72 6.52 -3.28
C GLY A 222 10.33 7.12 -3.19
N ALA A 223 9.90 7.73 -4.30
CA ALA A 223 8.50 8.04 -4.52
C ALA A 223 7.64 6.75 -4.53
N LYS A 224 6.34 6.90 -4.34
CA LYS A 224 5.36 5.81 -4.42
C LYS A 224 4.19 6.25 -5.28
N ALA A 225 3.87 5.44 -6.28
CA ALA A 225 2.80 5.69 -7.22
C ALA A 225 1.62 4.74 -6.94
N TYR A 226 0.43 5.32 -6.85
CA TYR A 226 -0.83 4.59 -6.63
C TYR A 226 -1.84 4.95 -7.70
N SER A 227 -2.44 3.93 -8.28
CA SER A 227 -3.56 4.09 -9.22
C SER A 227 -4.85 4.34 -8.44
N LEU A 228 -5.42 5.53 -8.60
CA LEU A 228 -6.72 5.94 -8.07
C LEU A 228 -7.77 5.71 -9.14
N LYS A 229 -8.55 4.64 -8.98
CA LYS A 229 -9.59 4.27 -9.94
C LYS A 229 -10.77 5.24 -9.85
N THR A 230 -11.31 5.59 -11.00
CA THR A 230 -12.53 6.40 -11.15
C THR A 230 -13.67 5.56 -11.74
N SER A 231 -14.88 6.10 -11.76
CA SER A 231 -16.04 5.46 -12.40
C SER A 231 -16.84 6.49 -13.20
N VAL A 232 -17.53 6.01 -14.24
CA VAL A 232 -18.50 6.82 -15.00
C VAL A 232 -19.87 6.86 -14.32
N GLU A 233 -20.18 5.87 -13.48
CA GLU A 233 -21.52 5.68 -12.89
C GLU A 233 -21.74 6.51 -11.62
N GLY A 234 -20.66 7.03 -11.03
CA GLY A 234 -20.72 7.78 -9.78
C GLY A 234 -19.35 7.87 -9.10
N PRO A 235 -19.32 8.42 -7.87
CA PRO A 235 -18.11 8.43 -7.07
C PRO A 235 -17.60 7.01 -6.75
N ARG A 236 -16.30 6.87 -6.51
CA ARG A 236 -15.65 5.59 -6.23
C ARG A 236 -14.62 5.70 -5.11
N ASP A 237 -14.68 4.78 -4.16
CA ASP A 237 -13.74 4.74 -3.04
C ASP A 237 -12.45 3.99 -3.39
N ASN A 238 -11.31 4.55 -3.00
CA ASN A 238 -9.98 3.96 -3.12
C ASN A 238 -9.34 3.89 -1.73
N HIS A 239 -9.27 2.67 -1.18
CA HIS A 239 -8.66 2.41 0.13
C HIS A 239 -7.14 2.30 0.02
N LEU A 240 -6.44 3.18 0.72
CA LEU A 240 -5.00 3.39 0.61
C LEU A 240 -4.37 3.55 1.99
N GLY A 241 -3.07 3.35 2.06
CA GLY A 241 -2.28 3.55 3.26
C GLY A 241 -1.44 4.81 3.19
N SER A 242 -1.24 5.47 4.33
CA SER A 242 -0.09 6.34 4.53
C SER A 242 1.16 5.48 4.48
N VAL A 243 1.90 5.56 3.38
CA VAL A 243 3.15 4.82 3.19
C VAL A 243 4.36 5.54 3.77
N ARG A 244 4.12 6.59 4.55
CA ARG A 244 5.18 7.37 5.18
C ARG A 244 5.45 6.91 6.59
N PRO A 245 6.75 6.87 6.97
CA PRO A 245 7.15 6.43 8.29
C PRO A 245 6.93 7.50 9.36
N ILE A 246 6.47 8.69 8.99
CA ILE A 246 6.20 9.83 9.87
C ILE A 246 4.83 10.43 9.53
N PRO A 247 4.19 11.17 10.46
CA PRO A 247 3.01 11.96 10.15
C PRO A 247 3.28 12.95 9.01
N VAL A 248 2.28 13.16 8.15
CA VAL A 248 2.38 14.06 6.99
C VAL A 248 1.19 15.00 6.98
N LYS A 249 1.46 16.29 6.80
CA LYS A 249 0.40 17.30 6.66
C LYS A 249 -0.38 17.13 5.37
N LEU A 250 -1.65 17.51 5.33
CA LEU A 250 -2.48 17.38 4.12
C LEU A 250 -1.88 18.11 2.92
N GLN A 251 -1.36 19.32 3.11
CA GLN A 251 -0.69 20.08 2.05
C GLN A 251 0.58 19.39 1.50
N ASP A 252 1.15 18.44 2.26
CA ASP A 252 2.38 17.73 1.92
C ASP A 252 2.13 16.31 1.38
N LEU A 253 0.87 15.92 1.17
CA LEU A 253 0.51 14.59 0.64
C LEU A 253 0.75 14.43 -0.86
N ASP A 254 1.14 15.46 -1.60
CA ASP A 254 1.25 15.45 -3.07
C ASP A 254 -0.07 15.02 -3.76
N LEU A 255 -1.21 15.30 -3.11
CA LEU A 255 -2.56 15.09 -3.63
C LEU A 255 -3.06 16.39 -4.28
N GLU A 256 -2.54 16.68 -5.46
CA GLU A 256 -2.91 17.85 -6.28
C GLU A 256 -3.44 17.39 -7.64
N PRO A 257 -4.08 18.26 -8.44
CA PRO A 257 -4.44 17.93 -9.82
C PRO A 257 -3.20 17.46 -10.61
N PRO A 258 -3.30 16.39 -11.43
CA PRO A 258 -4.52 15.66 -11.79
C PRO A 258 -4.88 14.48 -10.86
N ALA A 259 -4.08 14.19 -9.83
CA ALA A 259 -4.30 13.07 -8.92
C ALA A 259 -5.57 13.26 -8.07
N PHE A 260 -5.82 14.50 -7.64
CA PHE A 260 -6.96 14.91 -6.84
C PHE A 260 -7.67 16.10 -7.49
N VAL A 261 -8.96 15.99 -7.74
CA VAL A 261 -9.80 17.01 -8.38
C VAL A 261 -10.36 17.91 -7.30
N GLU A 262 -10.00 19.20 -7.35
CA GLU A 262 -10.55 20.20 -6.43
C GLU A 262 -12.05 20.42 -6.66
N SER A 263 -12.75 20.74 -5.58
CA SER A 263 -14.14 21.18 -5.64
C SER A 263 -14.20 22.59 -6.22
N ALA A 264 -15.25 22.87 -7.01
CA ALA A 264 -15.43 24.21 -7.60
C ALA A 264 -15.86 25.25 -6.55
N SER A 265 -16.54 24.80 -5.50
CA SER A 265 -16.95 25.61 -4.36
C SER A 265 -17.02 24.75 -3.09
N THR A 266 -17.46 25.34 -1.97
CA THR A 266 -17.76 24.61 -0.74
C THR A 266 -19.14 23.95 -0.75
N ASP A 267 -19.98 24.23 -1.76
CA ASP A 267 -21.30 23.61 -1.91
C ASP A 267 -21.15 22.09 -2.10
N PRO A 268 -21.88 21.25 -1.34
CA PRO A 268 -21.86 19.79 -1.54
C PRO A 268 -22.17 19.34 -2.97
N ALA A 269 -22.93 20.11 -3.76
CA ALA A 269 -23.22 19.78 -5.16
C ALA A 269 -22.01 19.95 -6.09
N ASP A 270 -21.03 20.77 -5.69
CA ASP A 270 -19.81 21.08 -6.45
C ASP A 270 -18.59 20.27 -5.97
N ARG A 271 -18.83 19.26 -5.12
CA ARG A 271 -17.76 18.47 -4.50
C ARG A 271 -16.98 17.68 -5.56
N GLY A 272 -15.68 17.90 -5.56
CA GLY A 272 -14.70 17.13 -6.32
C GLY A 272 -14.36 15.81 -5.60
N ASP A 273 -13.08 15.52 -5.47
CA ASP A 273 -12.63 14.38 -4.68
C ASP A 273 -12.64 14.68 -3.18
N GLU A 274 -12.70 13.61 -2.38
CA GLU A 274 -12.66 13.68 -0.92
C GLU A 274 -11.59 12.74 -0.35
N LEU A 275 -10.95 13.16 0.74
CA LEU A 275 -10.06 12.35 1.56
C LEU A 275 -10.75 12.05 2.89
N HIS A 276 -10.98 10.78 3.20
CA HIS A 276 -11.61 10.33 4.42
C HIS A 276 -10.56 9.70 5.33
N VAL A 277 -10.57 10.13 6.59
CA VAL A 277 -9.64 9.67 7.64
C VAL A 277 -10.40 9.03 8.78
N PHE A 278 -9.70 8.22 9.57
CA PHE A 278 -10.30 7.36 10.59
C PHE A 278 -9.55 7.45 11.92
N ASP A 279 -10.30 7.53 13.02
CA ASP A 279 -9.71 7.85 14.33
C ASP A 279 -8.93 6.72 15.02
N ASN A 280 -9.14 5.41 14.85
CA ASN A 280 -8.44 4.33 15.60
C ASN A 280 -8.40 4.35 17.16
N THR A 281 -8.49 5.50 17.86
CA THR A 281 -8.42 5.62 19.32
C THR A 281 -9.77 5.38 20.00
N ILE A 282 -10.87 5.66 19.30
CA ILE A 282 -12.24 5.43 19.78
C ILE A 282 -12.71 4.04 19.32
N ALA A 283 -13.10 3.15 20.22
CA ALA A 283 -13.56 1.80 19.85
C ALA A 283 -14.83 1.84 18.96
N ALA A 284 -14.75 1.25 17.76
CA ALA A 284 -15.89 1.11 16.85
C ALA A 284 -15.66 -0.01 15.83
N VAL A 285 -16.69 -0.83 15.58
CA VAL A 285 -16.71 -1.81 14.48
C VAL A 285 -17.43 -1.20 13.28
N ASN A 286 -16.95 -1.49 12.07
CA ASN A 286 -17.36 -0.82 10.83
C ASN A 286 -17.24 0.69 10.99
N ARG A 287 -16.05 1.12 11.44
CA ARG A 287 -15.72 2.49 11.80
C ARG A 287 -16.10 3.45 10.66
N LYS A 288 -16.79 4.53 11.02
CA LYS A 288 -17.05 5.66 10.14
C LYS A 288 -15.84 6.59 10.09
N ASP A 289 -15.74 7.35 9.02
CA ASP A 289 -14.84 8.48 8.88
C ASP A 289 -14.95 9.40 10.11
N SER A 290 -13.80 9.84 10.62
CA SER A 290 -13.71 10.82 11.71
C SER A 290 -13.59 12.24 11.18
N ALA A 291 -13.05 12.40 9.97
CA ALA A 291 -13.08 13.64 9.22
C ALA A 291 -13.08 13.35 7.71
N ILE A 292 -13.68 14.27 6.96
CA ILE A 292 -13.68 14.28 5.50
C ILE A 292 -13.04 15.59 5.07
N TYR A 293 -11.96 15.52 4.29
CA TYR A 293 -11.29 16.67 3.72
C TYR A 293 -11.53 16.76 2.22
N PHE A 294 -11.60 17.98 1.70
CA PHE A 294 -11.63 18.23 0.26
C PHE A 294 -10.81 19.49 -0.06
N ARG A 295 -10.40 19.64 -1.32
CA ARG A 295 -9.69 20.85 -1.78
C ARG A 295 -10.65 21.85 -2.40
N VAL A 296 -10.44 23.13 -2.12
CA VAL A 296 -11.14 24.25 -2.78
C VAL A 296 -10.19 25.46 -2.84
N SER A 297 -10.07 26.06 -4.03
CA SER A 297 -9.21 27.24 -4.26
C SER A 297 -7.75 27.03 -3.79
N GLY A 298 -7.19 25.84 -4.02
CA GLY A 298 -5.81 25.51 -3.67
C GLY A 298 -5.57 25.07 -2.22
N HIS A 299 -6.57 25.10 -1.34
CA HIS A 299 -6.43 24.75 0.08
C HIS A 299 -7.22 23.50 0.45
N TRP A 300 -6.71 22.75 1.43
CA TRP A 300 -7.48 21.73 2.13
C TRP A 300 -8.45 22.39 3.11
N VAL A 301 -9.68 21.89 3.13
CA VAL A 301 -10.68 22.25 4.12
C VAL A 301 -11.34 21.00 4.67
N GLU A 302 -11.75 21.06 5.93
CA GLU A 302 -12.53 20.00 6.57
C GLU A 302 -14.02 20.19 6.28
N SER A 303 -14.70 19.11 5.91
CA SER A 303 -16.16 19.10 5.83
C SER A 303 -16.72 18.93 7.24
N ASP A 304 -17.39 19.94 7.75
CA ASP A 304 -18.00 19.94 9.07
C ASP A 304 -19.53 20.13 9.00
N GLU A 305 -20.23 19.64 10.02
CA GLU A 305 -21.70 19.81 10.11
C GLU A 305 -22.11 21.28 10.23
N ALA A 306 -21.23 22.13 10.74
CA ALA A 306 -21.45 23.56 10.87
C ALA A 306 -21.27 24.33 9.55
N GLN A 307 -20.79 23.67 8.49
CA GLN A 307 -20.48 24.29 7.19
C GLN A 307 -19.54 25.49 7.31
N SER A 308 -18.61 25.45 8.26
CA SER A 308 -17.61 26.49 8.47
C SER A 308 -16.36 26.27 7.61
N PHE A 309 -16.16 25.05 7.12
CA PHE A 309 -15.09 24.64 6.20
C PHE A 309 -13.71 25.18 6.61
N PRO A 310 -13.24 24.88 7.83
CA PRO A 310 -11.99 25.42 8.33
C PRO A 310 -10.82 24.94 7.45
N ASN A 311 -9.80 25.80 7.31
CA ASN A 311 -8.56 25.42 6.65
C ASN A 311 -7.92 24.24 7.41
N ALA A 312 -7.53 23.22 6.66
CA ALA A 312 -6.98 21.96 7.15
C ALA A 312 -5.60 21.64 6.53
N ASP A 313 -4.91 22.61 5.94
CA ASP A 313 -3.61 22.39 5.27
C ASP A 313 -2.57 21.77 6.23
N ASP A 314 -2.62 22.18 7.50
CA ASP A 314 -1.75 21.71 8.58
C ASP A 314 -2.29 20.47 9.33
N ALA A 315 -3.46 19.94 8.98
CA ALA A 315 -3.95 18.70 9.57
C ALA A 315 -3.03 17.54 9.16
N GLU A 316 -2.76 16.61 10.09
CA GLU A 316 -1.79 15.54 9.89
C GLU A 316 -2.47 14.19 9.66
N ILE A 317 -1.90 13.40 8.76
CA ILE A 317 -2.18 11.97 8.61
C ILE A 317 -1.07 11.21 9.32
N ASP A 318 -1.45 10.41 10.31
CA ASP A 318 -0.51 9.58 11.07
C ASP A 318 0.26 8.60 10.17
N ALA A 319 1.48 8.28 10.60
CA ALA A 319 2.33 7.32 9.93
C ALA A 319 1.68 5.93 9.90
N GLY A 320 1.60 5.30 8.73
CA GLY A 320 0.96 3.99 8.60
C GLY A 320 -0.56 3.99 8.80
N ALA A 321 -1.22 5.15 8.92
CA ALA A 321 -2.68 5.22 8.97
C ALA A 321 -3.32 4.68 7.69
N GLY A 322 -4.50 4.08 7.81
CA GLY A 322 -5.35 3.82 6.65
C GLY A 322 -6.18 5.04 6.31
N LEU A 323 -6.37 5.29 5.02
CA LEU A 323 -7.12 6.41 4.48
C LEU A 323 -7.96 5.95 3.28
N MET A 324 -8.95 6.74 2.90
CA MET A 324 -9.77 6.45 1.73
C MET A 324 -9.90 7.71 0.88
N ILE A 325 -9.60 7.61 -0.41
CA ILE A 325 -9.81 8.68 -1.37
C ILE A 325 -11.06 8.35 -2.17
N ARG A 326 -12.10 9.18 -2.03
CA ARG A 326 -13.29 9.10 -2.86
C ARG A 326 -13.07 9.95 -4.09
N LYS A 327 -12.98 9.28 -5.24
CA LYS A 327 -12.90 9.94 -6.53
C LYS A 327 -14.30 10.34 -6.99
N ALA A 328 -14.47 11.57 -7.45
CA ALA A 328 -15.68 11.99 -8.14
C ALA A 328 -15.89 11.19 -9.43
N ALA A 329 -17.13 11.19 -9.92
CA ALA A 329 -17.44 10.58 -11.20
C ALA A 329 -16.63 11.25 -12.32
N LYS A 330 -16.03 10.44 -13.20
CA LYS A 330 -15.21 10.92 -14.31
C LYS A 330 -15.75 10.37 -15.61
N ALA A 331 -16.08 11.25 -16.55
CA ALA A 331 -16.46 10.86 -17.91
C ALA A 331 -15.35 10.01 -18.55
N GLY A 332 -15.70 8.85 -19.10
CA GLY A 332 -14.76 7.86 -19.65
C GLY A 332 -14.06 6.97 -18.63
N GLY A 333 -14.21 7.22 -17.32
CA GLY A 333 -13.61 6.42 -16.25
C GLY A 333 -12.07 6.42 -16.28
N GLY A 334 -11.49 5.28 -15.94
CA GLY A 334 -10.03 5.06 -15.91
C GLY A 334 -9.43 5.25 -14.53
N ALA A 335 -8.15 5.63 -14.48
CA ALA A 335 -7.43 5.92 -13.24
C ALA A 335 -6.64 7.22 -13.34
N THR A 336 -6.39 7.83 -12.19
CA THR A 336 -5.41 8.91 -12.01
C THR A 336 -4.30 8.42 -11.11
N VAL A 337 -3.08 8.91 -11.28
CA VAL A 337 -1.93 8.47 -10.49
C VAL A 337 -1.69 9.45 -9.37
N TRP A 338 -1.65 8.95 -8.13
CA TRP A 338 -1.11 9.68 -7.00
C TRP A 338 0.36 9.28 -6.81
N VAL A 339 1.27 10.22 -7.04
CA VAL A 339 2.69 10.05 -6.75
C VAL A 339 3.00 10.79 -5.47
N ASN A 340 3.27 10.04 -4.40
CA ASN A 340 3.72 10.60 -3.15
C ASN A 340 5.24 10.55 -3.13
N THR A 341 5.91 11.67 -2.83
CA THR A 341 7.38 11.79 -2.76
C THR A 341 7.85 11.99 -1.32
N PRO A 342 8.90 11.30 -0.84
CA PRO A 342 9.39 11.50 0.52
C PRO A 342 10.02 12.89 0.67
N ARG A 343 9.79 13.53 1.81
CA ARG A 343 10.28 14.89 2.13
C ARG A 343 11.20 14.93 3.36
N TYR A 344 11.81 13.79 3.72
CA TYR A 344 12.70 13.62 4.88
C TYR A 344 14.08 13.13 4.47
#